data_AF-A0A0F9UE45-F1
#
_entry.id   AF-A0A0F9UE45-F1
#
_cell.length_a   1.000
_cell.length_b   1.000
_cell.length_c   1.000
_cell.angle_alpha   90.00
_cell.angle_beta   90.00
_cell.angle_gamma   90.00
#
_symmetry.space_group_name_H-M   'P 1'
#
loop_
_entity.id
_entity.type
_entity.pdbx_description
1 polymer ?
#
loop_
_entity_poly.entity_id
_entity_poly.type
_entity_poly.pdbx_seq_one_letter_code
_entity_poly.pdbx_strand_id
1 'polypeptide(L)'
;MSIINMALVLLTAICAFIIAALMAEIWGLGEYIGISLVIVIYLCLVGILTLIQSTLHSRRPPRPVCEDGQCHWNDYRLVGCHSGNLVWKCRCGNKYAKSGKRFLKLREDGRRRPFMVIGGHHRWEPDTRNL
;
A
#
# COMPACT_ATOMS: atom_id res chain seq x y z
N MET A 1 -5.14 6.35 -1.25
CA MET A 1 -5.27 5.69 -2.57
C MET A 1 -4.63 6.63 -3.59
N SER A 2 -3.68 6.16 -4.42
CA SER A 2 -3.00 7.04 -5.39
C SER A 2 -4.00 7.55 -6.43
N ILE A 3 -3.81 8.76 -6.98
CA ILE A 3 -4.63 9.34 -8.06
C ILE A 3 -4.74 8.38 -9.25
N ILE A 4 -3.64 7.69 -9.55
CA ILE A 4 -3.57 6.67 -10.61
C ILE A 4 -4.56 5.52 -10.36
N ASN A 5 -4.68 5.07 -9.11
CA ASN A 5 -5.61 3.99 -8.77
C ASN A 5 -7.06 4.45 -8.90
N MET A 6 -7.38 5.71 -8.55
CA MET A 6 -8.73 6.24 -8.75
C MET A 6 -9.09 6.30 -10.23
N ALA A 7 -8.19 6.81 -11.08
CA ALA A 7 -8.41 6.89 -12.53
C ALA A 7 -8.64 5.49 -13.14
N LEU A 8 -7.88 4.49 -12.71
CA LEU A 8 -8.00 3.11 -13.22
C LEU A 8 -9.34 2.45 -12.78
N VAL A 9 -9.78 2.71 -11.56
CA VAL A 9 -11.06 2.22 -11.03
C VAL A 9 -12.24 2.85 -11.77
N LEU A 10 -12.16 4.14 -12.11
CA LEU A 10 -13.17 4.84 -12.90
C LEU A 10 -13.23 4.32 -14.34
N LEU A 11 -12.07 4.14 -14.99
CA LEU A 11 -12.02 3.63 -16.35
C LEU A 11 -12.65 2.23 -16.46
N THR A 12 -12.32 1.34 -15.53
CA THR A 12 -12.89 -0.02 -15.50
C THR A 12 -14.38 -0.03 -15.21
N ALA A 13 -14.89 0.90 -14.38
CA ALA A 13 -16.33 1.06 -14.15
C ALA A 13 -17.06 1.50 -15.43
N ILE A 14 -16.51 2.46 -16.17
CA ILE A 14 -17.08 2.94 -17.43
C ILE A 14 -17.10 1.81 -18.47
N CYS A 15 -15.99 1.06 -18.62
CA CYS A 15 -15.95 -0.09 -19.53
C CYS A 15 -16.97 -1.17 -19.14
N ALA A 16 -17.09 -1.49 -17.84
CA ALA A 16 -18.07 -2.45 -17.36
C ALA A 16 -19.50 -2.00 -17.68
N PHE A 17 -19.81 -0.71 -17.49
CA PHE A 17 -21.12 -0.14 -17.83
C PHE A 17 -21.44 -0.24 -19.32
N ILE A 18 -20.48 0.08 -20.19
CA ILE A 18 -20.65 -0.04 -21.65
C ILE A 18 -20.90 -1.50 -22.05
N ILE A 19 -20.14 -2.45 -21.49
CA ILE A 19 -20.34 -3.88 -21.75
C ILE A 19 -21.72 -4.36 -21.27
N ALA A 20 -22.18 -3.88 -20.10
CA ALA A 20 -23.50 -4.19 -19.57
C ALA A 20 -24.62 -3.75 -20.53
N ALA A 21 -24.53 -2.52 -21.03
CA ALA A 21 -25.50 -1.96 -21.96
C ALA A 21 -25.55 -2.78 -23.26
N LEU A 22 -24.39 -3.12 -23.84
CA LEU A 22 -24.32 -3.95 -25.04
C LEU A 22 -24.88 -5.37 -24.83
N MET A 23 -24.59 -5.99 -23.69
CA MET A 23 -25.12 -7.33 -23.36
C MET A 23 -26.64 -7.31 -23.16
N ALA A 24 -27.20 -6.24 -22.60
CA ALA A 24 -28.64 -6.10 -22.41
C ALA A 24 -29.39 -6.09 -23.76
N GLU A 25 -28.86 -5.39 -24.77
CA GLU A 25 -29.42 -5.37 -26.11
C GLU A 25 -29.34 -6.73 -26.81
N ILE A 26 -28.22 -7.44 -26.69
CA ILE A 26 -28.02 -8.71 -27.40
C ILE A 26 -28.86 -9.85 -26.81
N TRP A 27 -29.04 -9.89 -25.49
CA TRP A 27 -29.60 -11.07 -24.81
C TRP A 27 -31.08 -10.92 -24.43
N GLY A 28 -31.67 -9.74 -24.62
CA GLY A 28 -33.08 -9.48 -24.28
C GLY A 28 -33.40 -9.64 -22.79
N LEU A 29 -32.38 -9.77 -21.94
CA LEU A 29 -32.49 -9.73 -20.49
C LEU A 29 -32.79 -8.27 -20.15
N GLY A 30 -33.99 -8.00 -19.64
CA GLY A 30 -34.45 -6.64 -19.33
C GLY A 30 -33.36 -5.80 -18.67
N GLU A 31 -33.20 -4.56 -19.15
CA GLU A 31 -32.06 -3.66 -18.88
C GLU A 31 -31.63 -3.63 -17.40
N TYR A 32 -32.61 -3.70 -16.48
CA TYR A 32 -32.38 -3.70 -15.04
C TYR A 32 -31.60 -4.93 -14.52
N ILE A 33 -31.84 -6.13 -15.05
CA ILE A 33 -31.18 -7.36 -14.60
C ILE A 33 -29.71 -7.34 -15.04
N GLY A 34 -29.44 -6.94 -16.28
CA GLY A 34 -28.07 -6.83 -16.80
C GLY A 34 -27.23 -5.82 -16.02
N ILE A 35 -27.77 -4.61 -15.80
CA ILE A 35 -27.07 -3.56 -15.06
C ILE A 35 -26.82 -3.98 -13.61
N SER A 36 -27.83 -4.54 -12.92
CA SER A 36 -27.67 -4.98 -11.53
C SER A 36 -26.60 -6.06 -11.37
N LEU A 37 -26.56 -7.03 -12.30
CA LEU A 37 -25.54 -8.09 -12.28
C LEU A 37 -24.13 -7.54 -12.46
N VAL A 38 -23.94 -6.60 -13.40
CA VAL A 38 -22.62 -6.00 -13.65
C VAL A 38 -22.16 -5.16 -12.45
N ILE A 39 -23.07 -4.40 -11.83
CA ILE A 39 -22.75 -3.65 -10.61
C ILE A 39 -22.33 -4.61 -9.49
N VAL A 40 -23.06 -5.71 -9.27
CA VAL A 40 -22.71 -6.70 -8.24
C VAL A 40 -21.35 -7.33 -8.51
N ILE A 41 -21.08 -7.75 -9.75
CA ILE A 41 -19.77 -8.31 -10.13
C ILE A 41 -18.65 -7.30 -9.89
N TYR A 42 -18.86 -6.04 -10.28
CA TYR A 42 -17.87 -4.98 -10.09
C TYR A 42 -17.59 -4.73 -8.61
N LEU A 43 -18.63 -4.60 -7.78
CA LEU A 43 -18.48 -4.41 -6.33
C LEU A 43 -17.79 -5.60 -5.67
N CYS A 44 -18.12 -6.83 -6.06
CA CYS A 44 -17.44 -8.04 -5.60
C CYS A 44 -15.94 -8.02 -5.97
N LEU A 45 -15.61 -7.65 -7.21
CA LEU A 45 -14.21 -7.56 -7.67
C LEU A 45 -13.43 -6.51 -6.87
N VAL A 46 -13.98 -5.31 -6.69
CA VAL A 46 -13.36 -4.24 -5.89
C VAL A 46 -13.21 -4.68 -4.43
N GLY A 47 -14.23 -5.35 -3.86
CA GLY A 47 -14.18 -5.92 -2.52
C GLY A 47 -13.05 -6.93 -2.35
N ILE A 48 -12.90 -7.86 -3.30
CA ILE A 48 -11.82 -8.86 -3.28
C ILE A 48 -10.45 -8.18 -3.39
N LEU A 49 -10.27 -7.22 -4.30
CA LEU A 49 -9.00 -6.51 -4.49
C LEU A 49 -8.60 -5.73 -3.23
N THR A 50 -9.55 -5.06 -2.58
CA THR A 50 -9.28 -4.33 -1.32
C THR A 50 -8.91 -5.27 -0.18
N LEU A 51 -9.55 -6.43 -0.07
CA LEU A 51 -9.19 -7.48 0.89
C LEU A 51 -7.79 -8.04 0.65
N ILE A 52 -7.44 -8.32 -0.62
CA ILE A 52 -6.10 -8.77 -1.00
C ILE A 52 -5.07 -7.71 -0.63
N GLN A 53 -5.33 -6.44 -0.97
CA GLN A 53 -4.41 -5.34 -0.67
C GLN A 53 -4.23 -5.15 0.84
N SER A 54 -5.32 -5.20 1.62
CA SER A 54 -5.28 -5.10 3.09
C SER A 54 -4.46 -6.24 3.70
N THR A 55 -4.71 -7.47 3.23
CA THR A 55 -3.98 -8.67 3.68
C THR A 55 -2.50 -8.60 3.32
N LEU A 56 -2.17 -8.12 2.11
CA LEU A 56 -0.80 -7.92 1.67
C LEU A 56 -0.09 -6.85 2.50
N HIS A 57 -0.74 -5.72 2.80
CA HIS A 57 -0.16 -4.69 3.66
C HIS A 57 0.06 -5.18 5.09
N SER A 58 -0.84 -6.01 5.61
CA SER A 58 -0.65 -6.63 6.92
C SER A 58 0.52 -7.62 6.94
N ARG A 59 0.74 -8.39 5.85
CA ARG A 59 1.82 -9.38 5.76
C ARG A 59 3.17 -8.79 5.33
N ARG A 60 3.16 -7.69 4.58
CA ARG A 60 4.32 -7.00 4.01
C ARG A 60 4.20 -5.51 4.30
N PRO A 61 4.38 -5.10 5.56
CA PRO A 61 4.20 -3.70 5.92
C PRO A 61 5.26 -2.85 5.20
N PRO A 62 4.88 -1.66 4.68
CA PRO A 62 5.78 -0.81 3.89
C PRO A 62 6.95 -0.24 4.71
N ARG A 63 6.88 -0.34 6.03
CA ARG A 63 7.83 0.14 7.04
C ARG A 63 7.90 -0.88 8.18
N PRO A 64 9.06 -1.04 8.85
CA PRO A 64 9.18 -1.92 10.00
C PRO A 64 8.43 -1.34 11.22
N VAL A 65 8.26 -2.17 12.25
CA VAL A 65 7.85 -1.73 13.59
C VAL A 65 8.97 -0.86 14.18
N CYS A 66 8.60 0.10 15.03
CA CYS A 66 9.59 0.94 15.71
C CYS A 66 10.48 0.11 16.63
N GLU A 67 11.72 0.56 16.85
CA GLU A 67 12.69 -0.14 17.73
C GLU A 67 12.15 -0.31 19.17
N ASP A 68 11.37 0.67 19.65
CA ASP A 68 10.76 0.60 20.98
C ASP A 68 9.59 -0.39 21.05
N GLY A 69 9.13 -0.95 19.92
CA GLY A 69 8.02 -1.90 19.83
C GLY A 69 6.61 -1.30 20.07
N GLN A 70 6.52 -0.07 20.57
CA GLN A 70 5.24 0.57 20.95
C GLN A 70 4.44 1.17 19.78
N CYS A 71 5.09 1.38 18.63
CA CYS A 71 4.51 2.10 17.51
C CYS A 71 4.40 1.18 16.27
N HIS A 72 3.24 1.18 15.63
CA HIS A 72 2.93 0.35 14.47
C HIS A 72 3.55 0.91 13.18
N TRP A 73 3.59 0.10 12.11
CA TRP A 73 4.16 0.51 10.82
C TRP A 73 3.49 1.73 10.17
N ASN A 74 2.28 2.09 10.62
CA ASN A 74 1.52 3.23 10.13
C ASN A 74 1.71 4.51 10.98
N ASP A 75 2.34 4.41 12.15
CA ASP A 75 2.53 5.55 13.08
C ASP A 75 3.74 6.43 12.73
N TYR A 76 4.16 6.39 11.46
CA TYR A 76 5.29 7.15 10.94
C TYR A 76 4.81 8.34 10.11
N ARG A 77 5.29 9.54 10.48
CA ARG A 77 5.11 10.76 9.68
C ARG A 77 6.36 11.06 8.87
N LEU A 78 6.19 11.50 7.62
CA LEU A 78 7.28 12.01 6.82
C LEU A 78 7.69 13.38 7.39
N VAL A 79 8.95 13.56 7.75
CA VAL A 79 9.47 14.83 8.30
C VAL A 79 10.38 15.59 7.34
N GLY A 80 10.84 14.96 6.27
CA GLY A 80 11.63 15.63 5.25
C GLY A 80 12.47 14.67 4.42
N CYS A 81 13.50 15.23 3.77
CA CYS A 81 14.48 14.49 2.99
C CYS A 81 15.88 14.87 3.49
N HIS A 82 16.74 13.88 3.72
CA HIS A 82 18.11 14.09 4.18
C HIS A 82 19.09 13.28 3.33
N SER A 83 19.98 13.99 2.62
CA SER A 83 20.90 13.41 1.63
C SER A 83 20.17 12.48 0.65
N GLY A 84 19.09 12.98 0.03
CA GLY A 84 18.29 12.23 -0.95
C GLY A 84 17.42 11.10 -0.41
N ASN A 85 17.41 10.87 0.91
CA ASN A 85 16.61 9.81 1.53
C ASN A 85 15.43 10.40 2.29
N LEU A 86 14.24 9.81 2.12
CA LEU A 86 13.04 10.20 2.87
C LEU A 86 13.22 9.87 4.36
N VAL A 87 13.02 10.88 5.20
CA VAL A 87 13.14 10.78 6.65
C VAL A 87 11.75 10.68 7.27
N TRP A 88 11.57 9.63 8.05
CA TRP A 88 10.34 9.31 8.77
C TRP A 88 10.57 9.47 10.26
N LYS A 89 9.63 10.09 10.96
CA LYS A 89 9.63 10.14 12.43
C LYS A 89 8.48 9.28 12.94
N CYS A 90 8.82 8.32 13.79
CA CYS A 90 7.85 7.53 14.51
C CYS A 90 7.13 8.38 15.57
N ARG A 91 5.90 8.02 15.95
CA ARG A 91 5.19 8.63 17.10
C ARG A 91 6.00 8.57 18.39
N CYS A 92 6.78 7.50 18.58
CA CYS A 92 7.71 7.29 19.69
C CYS A 92 8.89 8.30 19.71
N GLY A 93 9.11 9.08 18.63
CA GLY A 93 10.12 10.15 18.56
C GLY A 93 11.35 9.80 17.72
N ASN A 94 11.69 8.52 17.60
CA ASN A 94 12.80 8.02 16.79
C ASN A 94 12.67 8.42 15.30
N LYS A 95 13.80 8.84 14.70
CA LYS A 95 13.89 9.21 13.28
C LYS A 95 14.58 8.09 12.48
N TYR A 96 14.08 7.85 11.27
CA TYR A 96 14.57 6.82 10.39
C TYR A 96 14.68 7.34 8.95
N ALA A 97 15.72 6.95 8.24
CA ALA A 97 15.89 7.22 6.81
C ALA A 97 15.64 5.94 6.01
N LYS A 98 14.77 6.02 5.00
CA LYS A 98 14.56 4.90 4.06
C LYS A 98 15.53 5.02 2.89
N SER A 99 16.37 4.00 2.70
CA SER A 99 17.37 3.92 1.63
C SER A 99 17.22 2.60 0.89
N GLY A 100 16.45 2.60 -0.21
CA GLY A 100 16.13 1.39 -0.97
C GLY A 100 15.43 0.33 -0.11
N LYS A 101 16.06 -0.85 0.03
CA LYS A 101 15.57 -1.96 0.87
C LYS A 101 15.93 -1.82 2.36
N ARG A 102 16.69 -0.80 2.76
CA ARG A 102 17.13 -0.59 4.14
C ARG A 102 16.34 0.53 4.82
N PHE A 103 16.11 0.34 6.11
CA PHE A 103 15.57 1.32 7.03
C PHE A 103 16.65 1.60 8.07
N LEU A 104 17.19 2.81 8.05
CA LEU A 104 18.33 3.21 8.88
C LEU A 104 17.82 4.10 10.02
N LYS A 105 18.24 3.87 11.26
CA LYS A 105 17.98 4.78 12.38
C LYS A 105 18.91 5.99 12.29
N LEU A 106 18.36 7.19 12.40
CA LEU A 106 19.12 8.43 12.49
C LEU A 106 19.34 8.78 13.96
N ARG A 107 20.60 9.00 14.35
CA ARG A 107 20.96 9.59 15.63
C ARG A 107 20.85 11.12 15.59
N GLU A 108 20.90 11.75 16.76
CA GLU A 108 20.90 13.21 16.89
C GLU A 108 22.11 13.84 16.20
N ASP A 109 23.26 13.16 16.22
CA ASP A 109 24.49 13.55 15.53
C ASP A 109 24.42 13.44 13.99
N GLY A 110 23.27 13.08 13.42
CA GLY A 110 23.09 12.83 11.98
C GLY A 110 23.68 11.50 11.48
N ARG A 111 24.41 10.77 12.32
CA ARG A 111 24.93 9.43 12.00
C ARG A 111 23.79 8.43 11.76
N ARG A 112 24.00 7.54 10.79
CA ARG A 112 23.05 6.50 10.38
C ARG A 112 23.49 5.16 10.97
N ARG A 113 22.59 4.48 11.69
CA ARG A 113 22.79 3.11 12.17
C ARG A 113 21.86 2.17 11.40
N PRO A 114 22.35 1.03 10.89
CA PRO A 114 21.49 -0.02 10.36
C PRO A 114 20.43 -0.45 11.40
N PHE A 115 19.18 -0.61 10.96
CA PHE A 115 18.10 -1.07 11.83
C PHE A 115 17.42 -2.29 11.22
N MET A 116 16.76 -2.13 10.07
CA MET A 116 16.02 -3.21 9.42
C MET A 116 16.25 -3.19 7.91
N VAL A 117 16.18 -4.35 7.28
CA VAL A 117 16.27 -4.54 5.83
C VAL A 117 15.13 -5.42 5.33
N ILE A 118 14.66 -5.17 4.11
CA ILE A 118 13.68 -6.03 3.44
C ILE A 118 14.41 -7.28 2.92
N GLY A 119 14.13 -8.43 3.53
CA GLY A 119 14.65 -9.74 3.16
C GLY A 119 13.95 -10.37 1.94
N GLY A 120 14.30 -11.62 1.64
CA GLY A 120 13.78 -12.36 0.47
C GLY A 120 12.26 -12.50 0.43
N HIS A 121 11.62 -12.65 1.60
CA HIS A 121 10.17 -12.78 1.71
C HIS A 121 9.42 -11.44 1.86
N HIS A 122 10.06 -10.32 1.51
CA HIS A 122 9.51 -8.97 1.69
C HIS A 122 9.12 -8.66 3.15
N ARG A 123 9.76 -9.35 4.10
CA ARG A 123 9.63 -9.09 5.53
C ARG A 123 10.79 -8.23 5.98
N TRP A 124 10.55 -7.42 7.01
CA TRP A 124 11.60 -6.68 7.66
C TRP A 124 12.37 -7.61 8.58
N GLU A 125 13.67 -7.65 8.38
CA GLU A 125 14.62 -8.45 9.15
C GLU A 125 15.70 -7.52 9.72
N PRO A 126 16.27 -7.81 10.91
CA PRO A 126 17.37 -7.03 11.45
C PRO A 126 18.55 -6.97 10.47
N ASP A 127 19.11 -5.79 10.26
CA ASP A 127 20.25 -5.63 9.34
C ASP A 127 21.56 -6.08 10.02
N THR A 128 21.96 -7.33 9.80
CA THR A 128 23.17 -7.94 10.39
C THR A 128 24.45 -7.68 9.59
N ARG A 129 24.40 -6.99 8.44
CA ARG A 129 25.53 -6.93 7.49
C ARG A 129 26.67 -5.97 7.87
N ASN A 130 26.61 -5.31 9.02
CA ASN A 130 27.65 -4.35 9.47
C ASN A 130 27.99 -4.54 10.96
N LEU A 131 27.78 -5.74 11.50
CA LEU A 131 28.38 -6.20 12.75
C LEU A 131 29.74 -6.83 12.44
#